data_AF-A0A969VED7-F1
#
_entry.id   AF-A0A969VED7-F1
#
_cell.length_a   1.000
_cell.length_b   1.000
_cell.length_c   1.000
_cell.angle_alpha   90.00
_cell.angle_beta   90.00
_cell.angle_gamma   90.00
#
_symmetry.space_group_name_H-M   'P 1'
#
loop_
_entity.id
_entity.type
_entity.pdbx_description
1 polymer ?
#
loop_
_entity_poly.entity_id
_entity_poly.type
_entity_poly.pdbx_seq_one_letter_code
_entity_poly.pdbx_strand_id
1 'polypeptide(L)'
;MNHLELEQEIGKMARAMMTRNSLIGKDLIADLRGRLSVESVAAVMIVSIERLIWSDCESVIWSVSYLIPADLMEEIRRITTLVVCKRLMSKGFRLGQDFSIDAEGKLLLSENAKTAVCVG
;
A
#
# COMPACT_ATOMS: atom_id res chain seq x y z
N MET A 1 17.49 -5.14 -8.97
CA MET A 1 17.51 -3.67 -8.82
C MET A 1 18.34 -3.34 -7.59
N ASN A 2 19.30 -2.43 -7.72
CA ASN A 2 20.08 -1.97 -6.58
C ASN A 2 19.32 -0.88 -5.79
N HIS A 3 19.87 -0.47 -4.64
CA HIS A 3 19.21 0.52 -3.76
C HIS A 3 19.00 1.89 -4.44
N LEU A 4 19.98 2.36 -5.22
CA LEU A 4 19.89 3.66 -5.89
C LEU A 4 18.79 3.66 -6.96
N GLU A 5 18.74 2.61 -7.76
CA GLU A 5 17.70 2.42 -8.77
C GLU A 5 16.31 2.36 -8.11
N LEU A 6 16.17 1.64 -6.99
CA LEU A 6 14.92 1.56 -6.25
C LEU A 6 14.45 2.94 -5.78
N GLU A 7 15.33 3.73 -5.16
CA GLU A 7 14.99 5.09 -4.73
C GLU A 7 14.59 6.00 -5.89
N GLN A 8 15.23 5.84 -7.06
CA GLN A 8 14.85 6.56 -8.26
C GLN A 8 13.45 6.18 -8.73
N GLU A 9 13.11 4.90 -8.76
CA GLU A 9 11.78 4.43 -9.16
C GLU A 9 10.69 4.90 -8.19
N ILE A 10 10.94 4.81 -6.87
CA ILE A 10 10.03 5.35 -5.85
C ILE A 10 9.81 6.85 -6.06
N GLY A 11 10.87 7.61 -6.35
CA GLY A 11 10.80 9.05 -6.60
C GLY A 11 10.06 9.40 -7.89
N LYS A 12 10.27 8.66 -8.99
CA LYS A 12 9.53 8.83 -10.25
C LYS A 12 8.05 8.59 -10.03
N MET A 13 7.71 7.49 -9.36
CA MET A 13 6.32 7.11 -9.10
C MET A 13 5.62 8.13 -8.20
N ALA A 14 6.25 8.59 -7.12
CA ALA A 14 5.69 9.63 -6.26
C ALA A 14 5.41 10.94 -7.03
N ARG A 15 6.32 11.37 -7.89
CA ARG A 15 6.07 12.55 -8.75
C ARG A 15 4.94 12.31 -9.75
N ALA A 16 4.85 11.12 -10.34
CA ALA A 16 3.75 10.78 -11.24
C ALA A 16 2.40 10.86 -10.53
N MET A 17 2.31 10.35 -9.29
CA MET A 17 1.13 10.49 -8.43
C MET A 17 0.77 11.96 -8.17
N MET A 18 1.75 12.81 -7.82
CA MET A 18 1.54 14.24 -7.57
C MET A 18 1.02 15.00 -8.80
N THR A 19 1.47 14.64 -10.00
CA THR A 19 0.97 15.28 -11.24
C THR A 19 -0.45 14.89 -11.60
N ARG A 20 -1.02 13.87 -10.95
CA ARG A 20 -2.36 13.31 -11.22
C ARG A 20 -2.58 13.02 -12.72
N ASN A 21 -1.50 12.60 -13.39
CA ASN A 21 -1.52 12.25 -14.80
C ASN A 21 -1.48 10.72 -14.95
N SER A 22 -2.62 10.15 -15.33
CA SER A 22 -2.77 8.69 -15.41
C SER A 22 -1.96 8.07 -16.55
N LEU A 23 -1.64 8.80 -17.62
CA LEU A 23 -0.81 8.29 -18.71
C LEU A 23 0.62 8.06 -18.23
N ILE A 24 1.24 9.09 -17.65
CA ILE A 24 2.61 9.00 -17.11
C ILE A 24 2.71 7.89 -16.07
N GLY A 25 1.76 7.85 -15.13
CA GLY A 25 1.77 6.83 -14.09
C GLY A 25 1.57 5.42 -14.65
N LYS A 26 0.68 5.21 -15.63
CA LYS A 26 0.47 3.91 -16.26
C LYS A 26 1.69 3.44 -17.04
N ASP A 27 2.37 4.33 -17.76
CA ASP A 27 3.59 4.00 -18.49
C ASP A 27 4.71 3.57 -17.52
N LEU A 28 4.87 4.27 -16.39
CA LEU A 28 5.81 3.87 -15.34
C LEU A 28 5.45 2.51 -14.73
N ILE A 29 4.17 2.26 -14.44
CA ILE A 29 3.72 0.96 -13.94
C ILE A 29 4.00 -0.15 -14.96
N ALA A 30 3.75 0.09 -16.24
CA ALA A 30 4.02 -0.87 -17.31
C ALA A 30 5.51 -1.19 -17.43
N ASP A 31 6.38 -0.18 -17.39
CA ASP A 31 7.84 -0.37 -17.39
C ASP A 31 8.30 -1.18 -16.17
N LEU A 32 7.83 -0.82 -14.96
CA LEU A 32 8.15 -1.55 -13.74
C LEU A 32 7.68 -3.01 -13.81
N ARG A 33 6.48 -3.27 -14.32
CA ARG A 33 5.96 -4.63 -14.54
C ARG A 33 6.75 -5.42 -15.57
N GLY A 34 7.38 -4.75 -16.53
CA GLY A 34 8.28 -5.40 -17.49
C GLY A 34 9.57 -5.94 -16.86
N ARG A 35 9.94 -5.44 -15.67
CA ARG A 35 11.24 -5.73 -15.04
C ARG A 35 11.15 -6.33 -13.64
N LEU A 36 9.99 -6.26 -12.98
CA LEU A 36 9.78 -6.63 -11.58
C LEU A 36 8.55 -7.53 -11.41
N SER A 37 8.52 -8.31 -10.33
CA SER A 37 7.32 -9.04 -9.92
C SER A 37 6.20 -8.09 -9.47
N VAL A 38 4.94 -8.52 -9.55
CA VAL A 38 3.78 -7.75 -9.08
C VAL A 38 3.94 -7.34 -7.62
N GLU A 39 4.44 -8.24 -6.76
CA GLU A 39 4.78 -7.96 -5.35
C GLU A 39 5.80 -6.82 -5.21
N SER A 40 6.86 -6.82 -6.03
CA SER A 40 7.88 -5.77 -6.00
C SER A 40 7.33 -4.43 -6.49
N VAL A 41 6.48 -4.43 -7.51
CA VAL A 41 5.80 -3.21 -7.99
C VAL A 41 4.86 -2.68 -6.90
N ALA A 42 4.06 -3.54 -6.28
CA ALA A 42 3.19 -3.17 -5.16
C ALA A 42 3.98 -2.56 -3.99
N ALA A 43 5.16 -3.12 -3.65
CA ALA A 43 6.04 -2.53 -2.64
C ALA A 43 6.54 -1.13 -3.02
N VAL A 44 6.95 -0.90 -4.29
CA VAL A 44 7.30 0.43 -4.79
C VAL A 44 6.12 1.39 -4.64
N MET A 45 4.91 0.96 -5.01
CA MET A 45 3.70 1.78 -4.87
C MET A 45 3.42 2.16 -3.41
N ILE A 46 3.55 1.21 -2.47
CA ILE A 46 3.35 1.47 -1.04
C ILE A 46 4.32 2.55 -0.53
N VAL A 47 5.61 2.43 -0.85
CA VAL A 47 6.63 3.40 -0.39
C VAL A 47 6.45 4.75 -1.07
N SER A 48 6.04 4.78 -2.34
CA SER A 48 5.70 6.03 -3.03
C SER A 48 4.48 6.72 -2.41
N ILE A 49 3.46 5.97 -2.00
CA ILE A 49 2.30 6.51 -1.28
C ILE A 49 2.71 7.02 0.10
N GLU A 50 3.52 6.27 0.84
CA GLU A 50 4.03 6.67 2.15
C GLU A 50 4.75 8.03 2.09
N ARG A 51 5.56 8.25 1.04
CA ARG A 51 6.27 9.52 0.82
C ARG A 51 5.32 10.72 0.62
N LEU A 52 4.09 10.47 0.18
CA LEU A 52 3.09 11.51 -0.09
C LEU A 52 2.04 11.65 1.00
N ILE A 53 1.78 10.61 1.80
CA ILE A 53 0.62 10.56 2.71
C ILE A 53 0.61 11.69 3.74
N TRP A 54 1.77 12.27 4.06
CA TRP A 54 1.90 13.38 5.01
C TRP A 54 1.89 14.76 4.36
N SER A 55 2.12 14.86 3.05
CA SER A 55 2.38 16.13 2.35
C SER A 55 1.39 16.44 1.24
N ASP A 56 0.77 15.44 0.63
CA ASP A 56 -0.19 15.57 -0.47
C ASP A 56 -1.22 14.42 -0.45
N CYS A 57 -2.10 14.46 0.55
CA CYS A 57 -3.16 13.47 0.73
C CYS A 57 -4.09 13.36 -0.49
N GLU A 58 -4.36 14.47 -1.17
CA GLU A 58 -5.23 14.48 -2.33
C GLU A 58 -4.64 13.65 -3.48
N SER A 59 -3.33 13.77 -3.73
CA SER A 59 -2.67 12.95 -4.75
C SER A 59 -2.63 11.46 -4.36
N VAL A 60 -2.58 11.13 -3.06
CA VAL A 60 -2.75 9.76 -2.59
C VAL A 60 -4.16 9.24 -2.91
N ILE A 61 -5.20 9.98 -2.54
CA ILE A 61 -6.60 9.62 -2.81
C ILE A 61 -6.83 9.44 -4.31
N TRP A 62 -6.33 10.38 -5.12
CA TRP A 62 -6.43 10.31 -6.57
C TRP A 62 -5.72 9.07 -7.12
N SER A 63 -4.51 8.76 -6.63
CA SER A 63 -3.73 7.62 -7.12
C SER A 63 -4.42 6.28 -6.83
N VAL A 64 -4.94 6.11 -5.61
CA VAL A 64 -5.73 4.93 -5.22
C VAL A 64 -6.97 4.77 -6.09
N SER A 65 -7.59 5.88 -6.50
CA SER A 65 -8.85 5.87 -7.25
C SER A 65 -8.66 5.67 -8.76
N TYR A 66 -7.58 6.18 -9.35
CA TYR A 66 -7.46 6.33 -10.81
C TYR A 66 -6.16 5.81 -11.42
N LEU A 67 -5.11 5.63 -10.61
CA LEU A 67 -3.79 5.22 -11.11
C LEU A 67 -3.53 3.73 -10.90
N ILE A 68 -3.83 3.21 -9.70
CA ILE A 68 -3.42 1.86 -9.30
C ILE A 68 -4.35 0.81 -9.94
N PRO A 69 -3.81 -0.10 -10.78
CA PRO A 69 -4.57 -1.22 -11.33
C PRO A 69 -5.10 -2.16 -10.24
N ALA A 70 -6.23 -2.84 -10.52
CA ALA A 70 -6.90 -3.70 -9.54
C ALA A 70 -6.00 -4.83 -9.00
N ASP A 71 -5.23 -5.50 -9.87
CA ASP A 71 -4.31 -6.57 -9.49
C ASP A 71 -3.17 -6.08 -8.58
N LEU A 72 -2.66 -4.86 -8.84
CA LEU A 72 -1.70 -4.24 -7.93
C LEU A 72 -2.34 -3.80 -6.62
N MET A 73 -3.60 -3.33 -6.64
CA MET A 73 -4.33 -3.00 -5.42
C MET A 73 -4.59 -4.23 -4.54
N GLU A 74 -4.89 -5.39 -5.14
CA GLU A 74 -5.02 -6.67 -4.41
C GLU A 74 -3.70 -7.04 -3.73
N GLU A 75 -2.58 -6.91 -4.43
CA GLU A 75 -1.27 -7.22 -3.88
C GLU A 75 -0.84 -6.24 -2.77
N ILE A 76 -1.12 -4.94 -2.95
CA ILE A 76 -0.95 -3.93 -1.90
C ILE A 76 -1.76 -4.32 -0.65
N ARG A 77 -3.05 -4.68 -0.81
CA ARG A 77 -3.90 -5.12 0.31
C ARG A 77 -3.32 -6.35 0.99
N ARG A 78 -2.88 -7.36 0.24
CA ARG A 78 -2.24 -8.57 0.79
C ARG A 78 -1.04 -8.23 1.68
N ILE A 79 -0.12 -7.41 1.17
CA ILE A 79 1.08 -6.97 1.89
C ILE A 79 0.68 -6.18 3.15
N THR A 80 -0.18 -5.17 2.99
CA THR A 80 -0.63 -4.32 4.11
C THR A 80 -1.32 -5.14 5.20
N THR A 81 -2.23 -6.04 4.84
CA THR A 81 -2.94 -6.89 5.81
C THR A 81 -1.97 -7.77 6.60
N LEU A 82 -1.00 -8.41 5.95
CA LEU A 82 0.02 -9.21 6.63
C LEU A 82 0.81 -8.36 7.65
N VAL A 83 1.23 -7.16 7.25
CA VAL A 83 1.99 -6.23 8.11
C VAL A 83 1.15 -5.77 9.29
N VAL A 84 -0.12 -5.39 9.06
CA VAL A 84 -1.02 -4.96 10.14
C VAL A 84 -1.27 -6.10 11.12
N CYS A 85 -1.49 -7.32 10.65
CA CYS A 85 -1.70 -8.49 11.52
C CYS A 85 -0.48 -8.75 12.41
N LYS A 86 0.73 -8.73 11.83
CA LYS A 86 1.98 -8.84 12.60
C LYS A 86 2.08 -7.73 13.65
N ARG A 87 1.73 -6.48 13.29
CA ARG A 87 1.77 -5.34 14.20
C ARG A 87 0.75 -5.49 15.34
N LEU A 88 -0.46 -5.95 15.06
CA LEU A 88 -1.47 -6.22 16.10
C LEU A 88 -1.00 -7.32 17.06
N MET A 89 -0.47 -8.42 16.53
CA MET A 89 0.10 -9.49 17.37
C MET A 89 1.26 -8.98 18.24
N SER A 90 2.14 -8.13 17.70
CA SER A 90 3.23 -7.53 18.48
C SER A 90 2.74 -6.60 19.59
N LYS A 91 1.52 -6.07 19.48
CA LYS A 91 0.84 -5.27 20.50
C LYS A 91 0.01 -6.10 21.49
N GLY A 92 0.05 -7.44 21.39
CA GLY A 92 -0.65 -8.35 22.30
C GLY A 92 -2.05 -8.78 21.86
N PHE A 93 -2.54 -8.29 20.71
CA PHE A 93 -3.83 -8.74 20.16
C PHE A 93 -3.72 -10.15 19.58
N ARG A 94 -4.78 -10.95 19.72
CA ARG A 94 -4.83 -12.35 19.32
C ARG A 94 -5.67 -12.54 18.06
N LEU A 95 -5.07 -13.12 17.02
CA LEU A 95 -5.78 -13.55 15.81
C LEU A 95 -6.84 -14.61 16.15
N GLY A 96 -8.04 -14.47 15.60
CA GLY A 96 -9.20 -15.32 15.88
C GLY A 96 -9.98 -14.96 17.15
N GLN A 97 -9.48 -14.02 17.97
CA GLN A 97 -10.18 -13.53 19.16
C GLN A 97 -10.41 -12.01 19.09
N ASP A 98 -9.34 -11.24 18.96
CA ASP A 98 -9.38 -9.79 18.92
C ASP A 98 -9.55 -9.26 17.50
N PHE A 99 -9.05 -10.00 16.51
CA PHE A 99 -9.20 -9.67 15.09
C PHE A 99 -9.17 -10.93 14.21
N SER A 100 -9.70 -10.82 13.00
CA SER A 100 -9.66 -11.84 11.95
C SER A 100 -9.50 -11.20 10.57
N ILE A 101 -9.40 -12.04 9.53
CA ILE A 101 -9.31 -11.60 8.13
C ILE A 101 -10.37 -12.39 7.35
N ASP A 102 -11.13 -11.73 6.48
CA ASP A 102 -12.03 -12.42 5.56
C ASP A 102 -11.31 -12.94 4.30
N ALA A 103 -12.06 -13.56 3.38
CA ALA A 103 -11.50 -14.13 2.16
C ALA A 103 -10.93 -13.06 1.22
N GLU A 104 -11.40 -11.82 1.34
CA GLU A 104 -11.01 -10.65 0.55
C GLU A 104 -9.79 -9.93 1.15
N GLY A 105 -9.21 -10.46 2.24
CA GLY A 105 -8.05 -9.86 2.90
C GLY A 105 -8.41 -8.65 3.75
N LYS A 106 -9.68 -8.40 4.03
CA LYS A 106 -10.13 -7.30 4.88
C LYS A 106 -9.93 -7.67 6.34
N LEU A 107 -9.30 -6.77 7.08
CA LEU A 107 -9.14 -6.89 8.52
C LEU A 107 -10.47 -6.62 9.23
N LEU A 108 -10.86 -7.56 10.09
CA LEU A 108 -12.03 -7.46 10.96
C LEU A 108 -11.55 -7.35 12.41
N LEU A 109 -11.98 -6.30 13.11
CA LEU A 109 -11.64 -6.07 14.52
C LEU A 109 -12.85 -6.34 15.41
N SER A 110 -12.65 -6.97 16.58
CA SER A 110 -13.66 -7.01 17.63
C SER A 110 -13.93 -5.61 18.18
N GLU A 111 -15.08 -5.37 18.82
CA GLU A 111 -15.39 -4.05 19.40
C GLU A 111 -14.33 -3.58 20.40
N ASN A 112 -13.85 -4.48 21.26
CA ASN A 112 -12.77 -4.17 22.21
C ASN A 112 -11.47 -3.79 21.49
N ALA A 113 -11.12 -4.49 20.41
CA ALA A 113 -9.94 -4.18 19.62
C ALA A 113 -10.08 -2.86 18.85
N LYS A 114 -11.28 -2.54 18.33
CA LYS A 114 -11.55 -1.23 17.71
C LYS A 114 -11.28 -0.10 18.68
N THR A 115 -11.82 -0.19 19.91
CA THR A 115 -11.59 0.84 20.94
C THR A 115 -10.11 0.97 21.26
N ALA A 116 -9.38 -0.13 21.42
CA ALA A 116 -7.96 -0.08 21.76
C ALA A 116 -7.07 0.46 20.61
N VAL A 117 -7.45 0.26 19.36
CA VAL A 117 -6.70 0.73 18.18
C VAL A 117 -6.98 2.21 17.88
N CYS A 118 -8.20 2.71 18.12
CA CYS A 118 -8.59 4.09 17.84
C CYS A 118 -8.18 5.12 18.91
N VAL A 119 -7.76 4.66 20.09
CA VAL A 119 -7.36 5.53 21.23
C VAL A 119 -5.82 5.69 21.31
N GLY A 120 -5.10 5.21 20.29
CA GLY A 120 -3.63 5.28 20.19
C GLY A 120 -3.11 6.38 19.28
#